data_AF-A0A9C7UT23-F1
#
_entry.id   AF-A0A9C7UT23-F1
#
_cell.length_a   1.000
_cell.length_b   1.000
_cell.length_c   1.000
_cell.angle_alpha   90.00
_cell.angle_beta   90.00
_cell.angle_gamma   90.00
#
_symmetry.space_group_name_H-M   'P 1'
#
loop_
_entity.id
_entity.type
_entity.pdbx_description
1 polymer ?
#
loop_
_entity_poly.entity_id
_entity_poly.type
_entity_poly.pdbx_seq_one_letter_code
_entity_poly.pdbx_strand_id
1 'polypeptide(L)'
;MDRHLWQKALNPDTVWEKDEILDVLFWIRHVTALLIGCLFGFLKLTGLPGFILYISLWFTISQAYFKWFLDLDEDDFGGWGTVQQEAAWSSFALFLFVWIVVYTAMAN
;
A
#
# COMPACT_ATOMS: atom_id res chain seq x y z
N MET A 1 -8.91 8.90 9.66
CA MET A 1 -9.64 7.81 8.99
C MET A 1 -10.86 7.43 9.82
N ASP A 2 -12.04 7.84 9.37
CA ASP A 2 -13.28 7.59 10.08
C ASP A 2 -13.78 6.16 9.87
N ARG A 3 -14.34 5.56 10.92
CA ARG A 3 -14.79 4.13 10.92
C ARG A 3 -15.81 3.82 9.81
N HIS A 4 -16.54 4.84 9.36
CA HIS A 4 -17.52 4.76 8.29
C HIS A 4 -16.88 4.53 6.90
N LEU A 5 -15.65 5.01 6.68
CA LEU A 5 -14.93 4.83 5.41
C LEU A 5 -14.56 3.37 5.16
N TRP A 6 -14.17 2.63 6.21
CA TRP A 6 -13.88 1.20 6.10
C TRP A 6 -15.13 0.36 5.85
N GLN A 7 -16.29 0.79 6.36
CA GLN A 7 -17.57 0.13 6.09
C GLN A 7 -18.04 0.39 4.66
N LYS A 8 -17.86 1.62 4.15
CA LYS A 8 -18.02 1.91 2.72
C LYS A 8 -17.04 1.12 1.87
N ALA A 9 -15.78 0.99 2.31
CA ALA A 9 -14.73 0.26 1.57
C ALA A 9 -15.03 -1.22 1.38
N LEU A 10 -15.96 -1.79 2.14
CA LEU A 10 -16.41 -3.18 2.01
C LEU A 10 -17.74 -3.30 1.23
N ASN A 11 -18.37 -2.18 0.88
CA ASN A 11 -19.62 -2.10 0.13
C ASN A 11 -19.40 -1.38 -1.21
N PRO A 12 -19.41 -2.10 -2.35
CA PRO A 12 -19.09 -1.53 -3.66
C PRO A 12 -20.18 -0.58 -4.22
N ASP A 13 -21.41 -0.58 -3.70
CA ASP A 13 -22.56 0.16 -4.27
C ASP A 13 -22.71 1.63 -3.81
N THR A 14 -21.69 2.24 -3.20
CA THR A 14 -21.76 3.64 -2.74
C THR A 14 -21.01 4.61 -3.64
N VAL A 15 -21.60 5.78 -3.88
CA VAL A 15 -20.92 6.92 -4.53
C VAL A 15 -19.76 7.36 -3.66
N TRP A 16 -18.55 7.33 -4.21
CA TRP A 16 -17.33 7.69 -3.52
C TRP A 16 -16.90 9.12 -3.87
N GLU A 17 -16.50 9.87 -2.85
CA GLU A 17 -15.75 11.11 -3.08
C GLU A 17 -14.26 10.79 -3.28
N LYS A 18 -13.60 11.61 -4.12
CA LYS A 18 -12.20 11.46 -4.50
C LYS A 18 -11.26 11.30 -3.30
N ASP A 19 -11.43 12.15 -2.29
CA ASP A 19 -10.55 12.17 -1.11
C ASP A 19 -10.75 10.94 -0.21
N GLU A 20 -11.99 10.42 -0.11
CA GLU A 20 -12.29 9.20 0.67
C GLU A 20 -11.57 7.98 0.08
N ILE A 21 -11.55 7.86 -1.25
CA ILE A 21 -10.84 6.79 -1.97
C ILE A 21 -9.33 6.91 -1.73
N LEU A 22 -8.78 8.12 -1.87
CA LEU A 22 -7.35 8.36 -1.72
C LEU A 22 -6.87 8.00 -0.32
N ASP A 23 -7.65 8.34 0.71
CA ASP A 23 -7.38 7.94 2.08
C ASP A 23 -7.39 6.41 2.25
N VAL A 24 -8.45 5.72 1.80
CA VAL A 24 -8.54 4.25 1.90
C VAL A 24 -7.36 3.57 1.22
N LEU A 25 -7.04 4.01 0.00
CA LEU A 25 -5.95 3.48 -0.81
C LEU A 25 -4.58 3.73 -0.15
N PHE A 26 -4.37 4.91 0.42
CA PHE A 26 -3.17 5.25 1.18
C PHE A 26 -2.98 4.27 2.35
N TRP A 27 -4.01 4.03 3.14
CA TRP A 27 -3.93 3.16 4.30
C TRP A 27 -3.76 1.68 3.94
N ILE A 28 -4.43 1.17 2.90
CA ILE A 28 -4.25 -0.21 2.44
C ILE A 28 -2.79 -0.45 2.05
N ARG A 29 -2.16 0.50 1.33
CA ARG A 29 -0.74 0.42 0.97
C ARG A 29 0.17 0.43 2.19
N HIS A 30 -0.10 1.29 3.17
CA HIS A 30 0.69 1.38 4.40
C HIS A 30 0.58 0.10 5.23
N VAL A 31 -0.63 -0.44 5.41
CA VAL A 31 -0.84 -1.71 6.11
C VAL A 31 -0.13 -2.85 5.40
N THR A 32 -0.20 -2.91 4.06
CA THR A 32 0.51 -3.91 3.28
C THR A 32 2.03 -3.79 3.43
N ALA A 33 2.57 -2.57 3.41
CA ALA A 33 3.98 -2.31 3.64
C ALA A 33 4.45 -2.75 5.02
N LEU A 34 3.63 -2.51 6.06
CA LEU A 34 3.86 -3.00 7.42
C LEU A 34 3.91 -4.53 7.46
N LEU A 35 2.91 -5.21 6.89
CA LEU A 35 2.81 -6.67 6.90
C LEU A 35 3.99 -7.32 6.17
N ILE A 36 4.33 -6.83 4.98
CA ILE A 36 5.47 -7.34 4.20
C ILE A 36 6.80 -7.05 4.90
N GLY A 37 6.98 -5.84 5.45
CA GLY A 37 8.18 -5.47 6.20
C GLY A 37 8.39 -6.37 7.41
N CYS A 38 7.33 -6.65 8.17
CA CYS A 38 7.36 -7.59 9.29
C CYS A 38 7.71 -9.01 8.82
N LEU A 39 7.06 -9.49 7.76
CA LEU A 39 7.30 -10.83 7.22
C LEU A 39 8.75 -10.99 6.75
N PHE A 40 9.29 -10.01 6.02
CA PHE A 40 10.65 -10.07 5.49
C PHE A 40 11.71 -9.93 6.59
N GLY A 41 11.44 -9.10 7.60
CA GLY A 41 12.29 -9.01 8.79
C GLY A 41 12.33 -10.33 9.55
N PHE A 42 11.18 -10.97 9.72
CA PHE A 42 11.08 -12.27 10.39
C PHE A 42 11.78 -13.40 9.63
N LEU A 43 11.62 -13.43 8.30
CA LEU A 43 12.28 -14.39 7.42
C LEU A 43 13.80 -14.13 7.29
N LYS A 44 14.33 -13.08 7.92
CA LYS A 44 15.73 -12.62 7.81
C LYS A 44 16.16 -12.49 6.34
N LEU A 45 15.23 -12.07 5.47
CA LEU A 45 15.57 -11.76 4.09
C LEU A 45 16.51 -10.56 4.12
N THR A 46 17.71 -10.72 3.56
CA THR A 46 18.74 -9.69 3.49
C THR A 46 19.09 -9.36 2.05
N GLY A 47 19.38 -8.09 1.78
CA GLY A 47 19.95 -7.63 0.51
C GLY A 47 18.90 -7.28 -0.55
N LEU A 48 19.39 -7.13 -1.79
CA LEU A 48 18.61 -6.66 -2.95
C LEU A 48 17.34 -7.47 -3.27
N PRO A 49 17.27 -8.80 -3.08
CA PRO A 49 16.06 -9.57 -3.41
C PRO A 49 14.81 -9.12 -2.64
N GLY A 50 14.95 -8.73 -1.37
CA GLY A 50 13.82 -8.24 -0.56
C GLY A 50 13.26 -6.91 -1.09
N PHE A 51 14.14 -6.02 -1.55
CA PHE A 51 13.73 -4.77 -2.19
C PHE A 51 12.97 -5.00 -3.49
N ILE A 52 13.49 -5.87 -4.36
CA ILE A 52 12.86 -6.18 -5.65
C ILE A 52 11.48 -6.80 -5.42
N LEU A 53 11.37 -7.77 -4.50
CA LEU A 53 10.10 -8.41 -4.17
C LEU A 53 9.07 -7.39 -3.66
N TYR A 54 9.49 -6.46 -2.78
CA TYR A 54 8.60 -5.44 -2.27
C TYR A 54 8.08 -4.52 -3.39
N ILE A 55 8.95 -4.05 -4.28
CA ILE A 55 8.57 -3.20 -5.40
C ILE A 55 7.60 -3.93 -6.35
N SER A 56 7.87 -5.20 -6.65
CA SER A 56 6.98 -6.03 -7.47
C SER A 56 5.60 -6.20 -6.82
N LEU A 57 5.55 -6.56 -5.53
CA LEU A 57 4.29 -6.72 -4.79
C LEU A 57 3.52 -5.39 -4.69
N TRP A 58 4.21 -4.30 -4.40
CA TRP A 58 3.62 -2.97 -4.35
C TRP A 58 2.97 -2.60 -5.68
N PHE A 59 3.66 -2.84 -6.80
CA PHE A 59 3.12 -2.57 -8.12
C PHE A 59 1.92 -3.46 -8.47
N THR A 60 2.02 -4.76 -8.17
CA THR A 60 0.93 -5.73 -8.41
C THR A 60 -0.33 -5.41 -7.61
N ILE A 61 -0.19 -5.13 -6.31
CA ILE A 61 -1.33 -4.82 -5.43
C ILE A 61 -1.98 -3.51 -5.84
N SER A 62 -1.16 -2.52 -6.21
CA SER A 62 -1.68 -1.24 -6.70
C SER A 62 -2.50 -1.46 -7.98
N GLN A 63 -1.95 -2.16 -8.98
CA GLN A 63 -2.66 -2.50 -10.22
C GLN A 63 -3.95 -3.31 -9.99
N ALA A 64 -3.90 -4.33 -9.13
CA ALA A 64 -5.04 -5.19 -8.85
C ALA A 64 -6.19 -4.44 -8.18
N TYR A 65 -5.89 -3.59 -7.19
CA TYR A 65 -6.91 -2.83 -6.46
C TYR A 65 -7.65 -1.86 -7.38
N PHE A 66 -6.94 -1.17 -8.27
CA PHE A 66 -7.58 -0.27 -9.24
C PHE A 66 -8.49 -1.01 -10.22
N LYS A 67 -8.03 -2.14 -10.78
CA LYS A 67 -8.84 -2.92 -11.74
C LYS A 67 -10.03 -3.63 -11.13
N TRP A 68 -9.91 -4.12 -9.89
CA TRP A 68 -10.94 -4.97 -9.29
C TRP A 68 -11.92 -4.21 -8.41
N PHE A 69 -11.47 -3.12 -7.77
CA PHE A 69 -12.22 -2.49 -6.70
C PHE A 69 -12.74 -1.11 -7.06
N LEU A 70 -12.07 -0.40 -7.96
CA LEU A 70 -12.42 0.98 -8.25
C LEU A 70 -13.21 1.17 -9.55
N ASP A 71 -12.96 0.40 -10.61
CA ASP A 71 -13.60 0.58 -11.94
C ASP A 71 -13.74 2.06 -12.36
N LEU A 72 -12.80 2.91 -11.92
CA LEU A 72 -12.84 4.36 -12.03
C LEU A 72 -12.00 4.79 -13.22
N ASP A 73 -12.58 5.66 -14.05
CA ASP A 73 -11.89 6.26 -15.20
C ASP A 73 -10.69 7.10 -14.72
N GLU A 74 -9.53 6.85 -15.35
CA GLU A 74 -8.21 7.37 -14.97
C GLU A 74 -8.14 8.92 -14.95
N ASP A 75 -9.11 9.58 -15.58
CA ASP A 75 -9.15 11.02 -15.80
C ASP A 75 -9.70 11.82 -14.60
N ASP A 76 -10.54 11.23 -13.73
CA ASP A 76 -11.11 11.95 -12.58
C ASP A 76 -10.07 12.26 -11.48
N PHE A 77 -8.98 11.50 -11.45
CA PHE A 77 -7.97 11.57 -10.40
C PHE A 77 -6.74 12.41 -10.73
N GLY A 78 -6.65 12.99 -11.95
CA GLY A 78 -5.48 13.76 -12.37
C GLY A 78 -4.34 12.88 -12.90
N GLY A 79 -4.68 11.69 -13.41
CA GLY A 79 -3.78 10.75 -14.05
C GLY A 79 -3.20 9.69 -13.12
N TRP A 80 -3.08 8.48 -13.64
CA TRP A 80 -2.53 7.30 -12.94
C TRP A 80 -1.20 7.56 -12.21
N GLY A 81 -0.30 8.35 -12.80
CA GLY A 81 1.06 8.54 -12.31
C GLY A 81 1.16 9.40 -11.04
N THR A 82 0.27 10.37 -10.84
CA THR A 82 0.33 11.33 -9.73
C THR A 82 -0.09 10.66 -8.42
N VAL A 83 -1.26 10.02 -8.42
CA VAL A 83 -1.78 9.25 -7.27
C VAL A 83 -0.82 8.14 -6.83
N GLN A 84 -0.16 7.49 -7.79
CA GLN A 84 0.82 6.46 -7.48
C GLN A 84 2.07 7.02 -6.83
N GLN A 85 2.56 8.18 -7.28
CA GLN A 85 3.77 8.79 -6.72
C GLN A 85 3.54 9.36 -5.31
N GLU A 86 2.36 9.90 -5.02
CA GLU A 86 2.05 10.51 -3.72
C GLU A 86 2.18 9.52 -2.55
N ALA A 87 1.68 8.29 -2.73
CA ALA A 87 1.72 7.25 -1.69
C ALA A 87 2.92 6.29 -1.81
N ALA A 88 3.66 6.30 -2.93
CA ALA A 88 4.80 5.41 -3.16
C ALA A 88 5.91 5.64 -2.14
N TRP A 89 6.33 6.89 -1.96
CA TRP A 89 7.51 7.24 -1.16
C TRP A 89 7.29 7.01 0.34
N SER A 90 6.11 7.37 0.84
CA SER A 90 5.72 7.16 2.24
C SER A 90 5.61 5.66 2.56
N SER A 91 4.94 4.87 1.71
CA SER A 91 4.81 3.43 1.89
C SER A 91 6.17 2.73 1.82
N PHE A 92 7.05 3.14 0.90
CA PHE A 92 8.40 2.58 0.75
C PHE A 92 9.28 2.88 1.99
N ALA A 93 9.24 4.11 2.50
CA ALA A 93 9.96 4.46 3.72
C ALA A 93 9.47 3.64 4.92
N LEU A 94 8.15 3.44 5.05
CA LEU A 94 7.57 2.64 6.13
C LEU A 94 7.97 1.17 6.05
N PHE A 95 7.93 0.58 4.85
CA PHE A 95 8.42 -0.79 4.62
C PHE A 95 9.86 -0.96 5.08
N LEU A 96 10.75 -0.04 4.67
CA LEU A 96 12.16 -0.10 5.05
C LEU A 96 12.36 0.02 6.55
N PHE A 97 11.67 0.97 7.17
CA PHE A 97 11.73 1.20 8.60
C PHE A 97 11.36 -0.07 9.37
N VAL A 98 10.20 -0.67 9.06
CA VAL A 98 9.75 -1.89 9.75
C VAL A 98 10.65 -3.07 9.47
N TRP A 99 11.08 -3.25 8.22
CA TRP A 99 11.97 -4.35 7.86
C TRP A 99 13.30 -4.31 8.63
N ILE A 100 13.94 -3.13 8.71
CA ILE A 100 15.20 -2.94 9.44
C ILE A 100 14.98 -3.16 10.95
N VAL A 101 13.93 -2.59 11.53
CA VAL A 101 13.62 -2.73 12.96
C VAL A 101 13.38 -4.19 13.34
N VAL A 102 12.53 -4.91 12.58
CA VAL A 102 12.21 -6.31 12.86
C VAL A 102 13.43 -7.21 12.62
N TYR A 103 14.18 -6.98 11.55
CA TYR A 103 15.43 -7.72 11.32
C TYR A 103 16.42 -7.53 12.47
N THR A 104 16.61 -6.30 12.93
CA THR A 104 17.51 -5.97 14.04
C THR A 104 17.04 -6.61 15.35
N ALA A 105 15.75 -6.56 15.64
CA ALA A 105 15.16 -7.16 16.83
C ALA A 105 15.27 -8.69 16.84
N MET A 106 15.26 -9.35 15.67
CA MET A 106 15.41 -10.80 15.53
C MET A 106 16.87 -11.28 15.43
N ALA A 107 17.80 -10.35 15.22
CA ALA A 107 19.22 -10.63 15.13
C ALA A 107 19.93 -10.53 16.50
N ASN A 108 19.28 -9.93 17.49
CA ASN A 108 19.73 -9.76 18.87
C ASN A 108 19.01 -10.76 19.79
#